data_AF-A0A7X6RPR5-F1
#
_entry.id   AF-A0A7X6RPR5-F1
#
_cell.length_a   1.000
_cell.length_b   1.000
_cell.length_c   1.000
_cell.angle_alpha   90.00
_cell.angle_beta   90.00
_cell.angle_gamma   90.00
#
_symmetry.space_group_name_H-M   'P 1'
#
loop_
_entity.id
_entity.type
_entity.pdbx_description
1 polymer ?
#
loop_
_entity_poly.entity_id
_entity_poly.type
_entity_poly.pdbx_seq_one_letter_code
_entity_poly.pdbx_strand_id
1 'polypeptide(L)' 'MLLEFHKSSYSTSGDNCVEVAELPTGAAIRDSKHPELGFLPVGAGEWTAFTRLMAAQAPKA' A
#
# COMPACT_ATOMS: atom_id res chain seq x y z
N MET A 1 9.04 8.67 -15.23
CA MET A 1 8.72 7.46 -14.47
C MET A 1 8.08 7.94 -13.17
N LEU A 2 6.76 8.17 -13.22
CA LEU A 2 5.98 8.65 -12.08
C LEU A 2 5.39 7.42 -11.39
N LEU A 3 5.39 7.41 -10.07
CA LEU A 3 4.74 6.35 -9.30
C LEU A 3 3.23 6.52 -9.41
N GLU A 4 2.55 5.47 -9.87
CA GLU A 4 1.10 5.45 -9.96
C GLU A 4 0.51 4.94 -8.64
N PHE A 5 0.25 5.87 -7.73
CA PHE A 5 -0.42 5.58 -6.47
C PHE A 5 -1.90 5.33 -6.71
N HIS A 6 -2.40 4.25 -6.11
CA HIS A 6 -3.83 3.97 -6.04
C HIS A 6 -4.26 3.86 -4.57
N LYS A 7 -5.44 4.40 -4.30
CA LYS A 7 -6.04 4.38 -2.96
C LYS A 7 -6.70 3.02 -2.71
N SER A 8 -6.57 2.50 -1.49
CA SER A 8 -7.28 1.28 -1.10
C SER A 8 -8.80 1.48 -1.19
N SER A 9 -9.52 0.43 -1.59
CA SER A 9 -10.99 0.42 -1.58
C SER A 9 -11.58 0.53 -0.17
N TYR A 10 -10.77 0.24 0.86
CA TYR A 10 -11.13 0.39 2.27
C TYR A 10 -10.92 1.82 2.81
N SER A 11 -10.31 2.72 2.03
CA SER A 11 -10.06 4.12 2.38
C SER A 11 -11.30 4.98 2.13
N THR A 12 -12.20 5.03 3.11
CA THR A 12 -13.37 5.90 3.09
C THR A 12 -13.01 7.30 3.59
N SER A 13 -13.96 8.25 3.55
CA SER A 13 -13.71 9.66 3.91
C SER A 13 -13.24 9.87 5.37
N GLY A 14 -13.39 8.86 6.24
CA GLY A 14 -13.00 8.92 7.65
C GLY A 14 -11.73 8.15 8.00
N ASP A 15 -11.50 6.98 7.39
CA ASP A 15 -10.55 5.97 7.88
C ASP A 15 -9.70 5.32 6.78
N ASN A 16 -8.63 4.62 7.20
CA ASN A 16 -7.74 3.81 6.36
C ASN A 16 -7.02 4.59 5.24
N CYS A 17 -6.48 5.77 5.52
CA CYS A 17 -5.90 6.70 4.54
C CYS A 17 -4.52 6.28 4.00
N VAL A 18 -4.47 5.16 3.26
CA VAL A 18 -3.24 4.62 2.67
C VAL A 18 -3.37 4.50 1.15
N GLU A 19 -2.31 4.89 0.44
CA GLU A 19 -2.13 4.61 -0.98
C GLU A 19 -0.89 3.76 -1.20
N VAL A 20 -0.93 2.92 -2.24
CA VAL A 20 0.20 2.06 -2.64
C VAL A 20 0.50 2.28 -4.11
N ALA A 21 1.78 2.22 -4.48
CA ALA A 21 2.24 2.14 -5.87
C ALA A 21 3.19 0.97 -6.05
N GLU A 22 3.18 0.36 -7.23
CA GLU A 22 4.11 -0.71 -7.59
C GLU A 22 5.48 -0.12 -7.97
N LEU A 23 6.55 -0.77 -7.51
CA LEU A 23 7.92 -0.47 -7.87
C LEU A 23 8.56 -1.70 -8.52
N PRO A 24 9.51 -1.54 -9.46
CA PRO A 24 10.30 -2.67 -9.97
C PRO A 24 11.00 -3.48 -8.86
N THR A 25 11.27 -2.84 -7.72
CA THR A 25 11.96 -3.42 -6.56
C THR A 25 11.05 -3.71 -5.37
N GLY A 26 9.72 -3.53 -5.49
CA GLY A 26 8.76 -3.78 -4.41
C GLY A 26 7.53 -2.87 -4.47
N ALA A 27 7.25 -2.14 -3.39
CA ALA A 27 6.10 -1.25 -3.30
C ALA A 27 6.46 0.07 -2.61
N ALA A 28 5.72 1.12 -2.94
CA ALA A 28 5.75 2.40 -2.23
C ALA A 28 4.43 2.56 -1.47
N ILE A 29 4.51 2.85 -0.17
CA ILE A 29 3.34 3.09 0.69
C ILE A 29 3.38 4.54 1.14
N ARG A 30 2.26 5.25 1.06
CA ARG A 30 2.16 6.62 1.60
C ARG A 30 0.82 6.90 2.26
N ASP A 31 0.81 7.99 3.02
CA ASP A 31 -0.39 8.57 3.60
C ASP A 31 -1.20 9.31 2.52
N SER A 32 -2.49 9.00 2.39
CA SER A 32 -3.36 9.63 1.39
C SER A 32 -3.68 11.10 1.70
N LYS A 33 -3.64 11.51 2.97
CA LYS A 33 -3.93 12.87 3.43
C LYS A 33 -2.71 13.78 3.30
N HIS A 34 -1.51 13.20 3.35
CA HIS A 34 -0.23 13.93 3.31
C HIS A 34 0.74 13.39 2.24
N PRO A 35 0.34 13.35 0.94
CA PRO A 35 1.17 12.82 -0.14
C PRO A 35 2.48 13.60 -0.35
N GLU A 36 2.54 14.86 0.10
CA GLU A 36 3.71 15.72 0.05
C GLU A 36 4.85 15.27 0.96
N LEU A 37 4.57 14.47 2.00
CA LEU A 37 5.57 13.95 2.92
C LEU A 37 6.39 12.79 2.32
N GLY A 38 6.06 12.35 1.11
CA GLY A 38 6.76 11.29 0.39
C GLY A 38 6.12 9.92 0.62
N PHE A 39 6.93 8.86 0.51
CA PHE A 39 6.48 7.48 0.64
C PHE A 39 7.56 6.61 1.28
N LEU A 40 7.12 5.52 1.91
CA LEU A 40 7.98 4.45 2.43
C LEU A 40 8.17 3.39 1.34
N PRO A 41 9.40 3.17 0.83
CA PRO A 41 9.68 2.04 -0.03
C PRO A 41 9.78 0.74 0.80
N VAL A 42 9.18 -0.33 0.29
CA VAL A 42 9.23 -1.68 0.85
C VAL A 42 9.79 -2.61 -0.20
N GLY A 43 10.75 -3.46 0.17
CA GLY A 43 11.37 -4.39 -0.76
C GLY A 43 10.41 -5.49 -1.23
N ALA A 44 10.65 -6.02 -2.42
CA ALA A 44 9.78 -7.03 -3.04
C ALA A 44 9.56 -8.28 -2.17
N GLY A 45 10.60 -8.74 -1.47
CA GLY A 45 10.51 -9.90 -0.57
C GLY A 45 9.59 -9.64 0.62
N GLU A 46 9.76 -8.49 1.27
CA GLU A 46 8.95 -8.06 2.42
C GLU A 46 7.50 -7.81 2.01
N TRP A 47 7.29 -7.14 0.87
CA TRP A 47 5.97 -6.89 0.32
C TRP A 47 5.22 -8.20 -0.01
N THR A 48 5.92 -9.18 -0.59
CA THR A 48 5.35 -10.51 -0.86
C THR A 48 5.00 -11.24 0.44
N ALA A 49 5.87 -11.20 1.45
CA ALA A 49 5.59 -11.83 2.74
C ALA A 49 4.38 -11.18 3.43
N PHE A 50 4.31 -9.85 3.44
CA PHE A 50 3.22 -9.08 4.01
C PHE A 50 1.88 -9.40 3.34
N THR A 51 1.80 -9.32 2.02
CA THR A 51 0.55 -9.58 1.27
C THR A 51 0.05 -11.02 1.45
N ARG A 52 0.96 -12.01 1.49
CA ARG A 52 0.59 -13.40 1.81
C ARG A 52 0.03 -13.56 3.22
N LEU A 53 0.65 -12.91 4.20
CA LEU A 53 0.15 -12.91 5.58
C LEU A 53 -1.26 -12.32 5.64
N MET A 54 -1.48 -11.18 4.99
CA MET A 54 -2.80 -10.53 4.97
C MET A 54 -3.86 -11.37 4.25
N ALA A 55 -3.52 -12.00 3.12
CA ALA A 55 -4.42 -12.89 2.40
C ALA A 55 -4.85 -14.12 3.23
N ALA A 56 -3.94 -14.65 4.06
CA ALA A 56 -4.26 -15.75 4.97
C ALA A 56 -5.15 -15.34 6.16
N GLN A 57 -5.15 -14.05 6.52
CA GLN A 57 -5.93 -13.48 7.63
C GLN A 57 -7.29 -12.93 7.20
N ALA A 58 -7.57 -12.86 5.89
CA ALA A 58 -8.86 -12.38 5.41
C ALA A 58 -9.97 -13.31 5.93
N PRO A 59 -11.01 -12.76 6.61
CA PRO A 59 -12.14 -13.58 7.04
C PRO A 59 -12.72 -14.28 5.82
N LYS A 60 -12.92 -15.59 5.93
CA LYS A 60 -13.61 -16.37 4.90
C LYS A 60 -15.02 -15.80 4.78
N ALA A 61 -15.32 -15.21 3.61
CA ALA A 61 -16.67 -14.77 3.27
C ALA A 61 -17.66 -15.93 3.33
#